data_AF-A0A1M6LC40-F1
#
_entry.id   AF-A0A1M6LC40-F1
#
_cell.length_a   1.000
_cell.length_b   1.000
_cell.length_c   1.000
_cell.angle_alpha   90.00
_cell.angle_beta   90.00
_cell.angle_gamma   90.00
#
_symmetry.space_group_name_H-M   'P 1'
#
loop_
_entity.id
_entity.type
_entity.pdbx_description
1 polymer ?
#
loop_
_entity_poly.entity_id
_entity_poly.type
_entity_poly.pdbx_seq_one_letter_code
_entity_poly.pdbx_strand_id
1 'polypeptide(L)'
;MEDKKNKITIRISDETLRKCNEGMSITDCGVRNDFIERSIEFYSGYVSAQTHTDFLASVILESMSGIVKTSENRIARLLFKIAVEMAKLEQMLASINDMDEETMRRLHIRCVNEVKKINGIIKMEDAVRYQRGDDE
;
A
#
# COMPACT_ATOMS: atom_id res chain seq x y z
N MET A 1 32.73 -16.41 -21.23
CA MET A 1 33.74 -16.87 -20.24
C MET A 1 33.42 -18.34 -19.98
N GLU A 2 34.38 -19.23 -20.13
CA GLU A 2 34.15 -20.68 -20.06
C GLU A 2 33.78 -21.10 -18.63
N ASP A 3 32.65 -21.81 -18.46
CA ASP A 3 32.13 -22.22 -17.15
C ASP A 3 32.96 -23.40 -16.60
N LYS A 4 34.09 -23.08 -15.96
CA LYS A 4 35.01 -24.06 -15.39
C LYS A 4 34.57 -24.45 -13.98
N LYS A 5 34.08 -25.68 -13.83
CA LYS A 5 33.76 -26.26 -12.52
C LYS A 5 35.02 -26.61 -11.75
N ASN A 6 35.22 -25.95 -10.60
CA ASN A 6 36.36 -26.18 -9.71
C ASN A 6 35.93 -27.01 -8.50
N LYS A 7 36.75 -27.98 -8.08
CA LYS A 7 36.49 -28.78 -6.87
C LYS A 7 37.22 -28.18 -5.67
N ILE A 8 36.47 -27.82 -4.65
CA ILE A 8 36.99 -27.36 -3.35
C ILE A 8 36.70 -28.41 -2.27
N THR A 9 37.64 -28.62 -1.35
CA THR A 9 37.43 -29.46 -0.17
C THR A 9 37.31 -28.55 1.04
N ILE A 10 36.19 -28.63 1.75
CA ILE A 10 35.91 -27.80 2.93
C ILE A 10 35.62 -28.67 4.15
N ARG A 11 36.00 -28.18 5.33
CA ARG A 11 35.62 -28.77 6.61
C ARG A 11 34.53 -27.90 7.23
N ILE A 12 33.38 -28.48 7.49
CA ILE A 12 32.23 -27.80 8.09
C ILE A 12 31.80 -28.54 9.35
N SER A 13 31.18 -27.85 10.30
CA SER A 13 30.61 -28.46 11.49
C SER A 13 29.35 -29.25 11.16
N ASP A 14 29.01 -30.21 12.02
CA ASP A 14 27.79 -31.02 11.88
C ASP A 14 26.52 -30.15 11.91
N GLU A 15 26.51 -29.07 12.71
CA GLU A 15 25.41 -28.13 12.76
C GLU A 15 25.19 -27.42 11.40
N THR A 16 26.27 -26.95 10.78
CA THR A 16 26.21 -26.28 9.47
C THR A 16 25.79 -27.26 8.38
N LEU A 17 26.27 -28.50 8.43
CA LEU A 17 25.83 -29.55 7.51
C LEU A 17 24.33 -29.86 7.70
N ARG A 18 23.83 -29.88 8.94
CA ARG A 18 22.40 -30.05 9.22
C ARG A 18 21.57 -28.92 8.63
N LYS A 19 21.96 -27.66 8.86
CA LYS A 19 21.32 -26.49 8.26
C LYS A 19 21.36 -26.51 6.73
N CYS A 20 22.45 -27.01 6.14
CA CYS A 20 22.56 -27.20 4.70
C CYS A 20 21.50 -28.19 4.19
N ASN A 21 21.35 -29.35 4.84
CA ASN A 21 20.36 -30.35 4.44
C ASN A 21 18.91 -29.87 4.68
N GLU A 22 18.65 -29.20 5.80
CA GLU A 22 17.36 -28.56 6.07
C GLU A 22 17.05 -27.50 5.00
N GLY A 23 18.02 -26.63 4.69
CA GLY A 23 17.90 -25.61 3.65
C GLY A 23 17.61 -26.22 2.27
N MET A 24 18.30 -27.30 1.90
CA MET A 24 18.05 -28.06 0.67
C MET A 24 16.65 -28.68 0.59
N SER A 25 15.99 -28.93 1.72
CA SER A 25 14.61 -29.44 1.72
C SER A 25 13.57 -28.34 1.56
N ILE A 26 13.92 -27.12 1.96
CA ILE A 26 13.06 -25.94 1.88
C ILE A 26 13.20 -25.27 0.51
N THR A 27 14.40 -25.27 -0.05
CA THR A 27 14.68 -24.80 -1.40
C THR A 27 14.53 -25.96 -2.37
N ASP A 28 14.08 -25.73 -3.60
CA ASP A 28 13.94 -26.77 -4.64
C ASP A 28 15.30 -27.24 -5.20
N CYS A 29 16.30 -27.40 -4.33
CA CYS A 29 17.67 -27.76 -4.69
C CYS A 29 17.87 -29.27 -4.57
N GLY A 30 17.74 -29.98 -5.69
CA GLY A 30 17.93 -31.44 -5.73
C GLY A 30 19.37 -31.91 -5.49
N VAL A 31 20.36 -31.02 -5.56
CA VAL A 31 21.79 -31.36 -5.41
C VAL A 31 22.48 -30.38 -4.46
N ARG A 32 23.33 -30.91 -3.57
CA ARG A 32 24.03 -30.11 -2.55
C ARG A 32 24.92 -29.02 -3.16
N ASN A 33 25.49 -29.27 -4.32
CA ASN A 33 26.31 -28.28 -5.03
C ASN A 33 25.49 -27.04 -5.43
N ASP A 34 24.27 -27.22 -5.93
CA ASP A 34 23.38 -26.12 -6.32
C ASP A 34 23.00 -25.26 -5.11
N PHE A 35 22.68 -25.91 -3.99
CA PHE A 35 22.43 -25.19 -2.73
C PHE A 35 23.65 -24.39 -2.24
N ILE A 36 24.86 -24.97 -2.33
CA ILE A 36 26.09 -24.30 -1.90
C ILE A 36 26.43 -23.13 -2.82
N GLU A 37 26.33 -23.28 -4.14
CA GLU A 37 26.57 -22.20 -5.11
C GLU A 37 25.62 -21.03 -4.87
N ARG A 38 24.30 -21.30 -4.75
CA ARG A 38 23.30 -20.27 -4.42
C ARG A 38 23.55 -19.61 -3.07
N SER A 39 24.00 -20.36 -2.08
CA SER A 39 24.34 -19.83 -0.76
C SER A 39 25.54 -18.89 -0.82
N ILE A 40 26.56 -19.23 -1.61
CA ILE A 40 27.75 -18.39 -1.83
C ILE A 40 27.37 -17.13 -2.61
N GLU A 41 26.58 -17.25 -3.68
CA GLU A 41 26.06 -16.10 -4.43
C GLU A 41 25.26 -15.16 -3.53
N PHE A 42 24.35 -15.71 -2.73
CA PHE A 42 23.54 -14.94 -1.78
C PHE A 42 24.42 -14.20 -0.77
N TYR A 43 25.35 -14.89 -0.12
CA TYR A 43 26.20 -14.26 0.90
C TYR A 43 27.17 -13.25 0.28
N SER A 44 27.71 -13.54 -0.91
CA SER A 44 28.51 -12.57 -1.68
C SER A 44 27.69 -11.33 -2.00
N GLY A 45 26.46 -11.49 -2.49
CA GLY A 45 25.54 -10.39 -2.75
C GLY A 45 25.19 -9.60 -1.49
N TYR A 46 24.98 -10.29 -0.36
CA TYR A 46 24.73 -9.67 0.95
C TYR A 46 25.91 -8.82 1.44
N VAL A 47 27.14 -9.35 1.34
CA VAL A 47 28.37 -8.62 1.71
C VAL A 47 28.63 -7.44 0.77
N SER A 48 28.44 -7.62 -0.54
CA SER A 48 28.53 -6.53 -1.52
C SER A 48 27.47 -5.45 -1.26
N ALA A 49 26.25 -5.85 -0.89
CA ALA A 49 25.18 -4.93 -0.52
C ALA A 49 25.55 -4.13 0.74
N GLN A 50 26.11 -4.75 1.79
CA GLN A 50 26.60 -4.04 2.98
C GLN A 50 27.65 -2.97 2.68
N THR A 51 28.38 -3.09 1.57
CA THR A 51 29.38 -2.09 1.15
C THR A 51 28.72 -0.86 0.48
N HIS A 52 27.45 -0.99 0.05
CA HIS A 52 26.69 0.04 -0.68
C HIS A 52 25.27 0.27 -0.11
N THR A 53 25.00 -0.17 1.12
CA THR A 53 23.65 -0.21 1.74
C THR A 53 23.01 1.16 1.80
N ASP A 54 23.78 2.20 2.11
CA ASP A 54 23.25 3.55 2.24
C ASP A 54 22.71 4.09 0.91
N PHE A 55 23.32 3.72 -0.20
CA PHE A 55 22.92 4.16 -1.53
C PHE A 55 21.63 3.46 -2.00
N LEU A 56 21.56 2.14 -1.86
CA LEU A 56 20.36 1.39 -2.26
C LEU A 56 19.14 1.72 -1.40
N ALA A 57 19.32 1.83 -0.08
CA ALA A 57 18.23 2.19 0.82
C ALA A 57 17.73 3.63 0.56
N SER A 58 18.63 4.59 0.34
CA SER A 58 18.25 5.98 0.05
C SER A 58 17.51 6.13 -1.27
N VAL A 59 17.96 5.47 -2.35
CA VAL A 59 17.29 5.51 -3.65
C VAL A 59 15.88 4.91 -3.59
N ILE A 60 15.69 3.81 -2.86
CA ILE A 60 14.36 3.21 -2.67
C ILE A 60 13.45 4.16 -1.88
N LEU A 61 13.93 4.74 -0.78
CA LEU A 61 13.16 5.68 0.03
C LEU A 61 12.81 6.95 -0.75
N GLU A 62 13.74 7.49 -1.52
CA GLU A 62 13.51 8.66 -2.37
C GLU A 62 12.48 8.34 -3.46
N SER A 63 12.59 7.19 -4.11
CA SER A 63 11.62 6.73 -5.10
C SER A 63 10.23 6.55 -4.50
N MET A 64 10.13 5.91 -3.33
CA MET A 64 8.87 5.75 -2.60
C MET A 64 8.26 7.10 -2.23
N SER A 65 9.06 8.02 -1.68
CA SER A 65 8.63 9.38 -1.35
C SER A 65 8.14 10.14 -2.59
N GLY A 66 8.85 10.02 -3.71
CA GLY A 66 8.46 10.60 -4.99
C GLY A 66 7.12 10.05 -5.53
N ILE A 67 6.91 8.73 -5.42
CA ILE A 67 5.65 8.08 -5.81
C ILE A 67 4.50 8.57 -4.92
N VAL A 68 4.69 8.58 -3.59
CA VAL A 68 3.66 9.05 -2.63
C VAL A 68 3.30 10.49 -2.91
N LYS A 69 4.28 11.38 -3.01
CA LYS A 69 4.07 12.81 -3.29
C LYS A 69 3.36 13.04 -4.64
N THR A 70 3.71 12.27 -5.66
CA THR A 70 3.05 12.35 -6.98
C THR A 70 1.61 11.89 -6.90
N SER A 71 1.36 10.81 -6.16
CA SER A 71 0.02 10.28 -5.91
C SER A 71 -0.84 11.27 -5.14
N GLU A 72 -0.34 11.83 -4.04
CA GLU A 72 -1.03 12.85 -3.23
C GLU A 72 -1.40 14.07 -4.09
N ASN A 73 -0.46 14.58 -4.89
CA ASN A 73 -0.73 15.69 -5.80
C ASN A 73 -1.82 15.35 -6.84
N ARG A 74 -1.82 14.12 -7.37
CA ARG A 74 -2.85 13.67 -8.32
C ARG A 74 -4.22 13.57 -7.63
N ILE A 75 -4.26 12.98 -6.44
CA ILE A 75 -5.47 12.85 -5.63
C ILE A 75 -6.03 14.23 -5.29
N ALA A 76 -5.21 15.16 -4.80
CA ALA A 76 -5.63 16.52 -4.49
C ALA A 76 -6.25 17.24 -5.70
N ARG A 77 -5.65 17.13 -6.90
CA ARG A 77 -6.21 17.70 -8.12
C ARG A 77 -7.55 17.07 -8.52
N LEU A 78 -7.70 15.76 -8.35
CA LEU A 78 -8.96 15.06 -8.66
C LEU A 78 -10.04 15.43 -7.63
N LEU A 79 -9.71 15.49 -6.34
CA LEU A 79 -10.61 15.97 -5.29
C LEU A 79 -11.09 17.39 -5.55
N PHE A 80 -10.20 18.29 -6.01
CA PHE A 80 -10.60 19.63 -6.39
C PHE A 80 -11.60 19.63 -7.55
N LYS A 81 -11.37 18.84 -8.60
CA LYS A 81 -12.31 18.73 -9.74
C LYS A 81 -13.67 18.18 -9.30
N ILE A 82 -13.68 17.17 -8.43
CA ILE A 82 -14.91 16.63 -7.85
C ILE A 82 -15.62 17.69 -7.01
N ALA A 83 -14.90 18.43 -6.17
CA ALA A 83 -15.47 19.51 -5.35
C ALA A 83 -16.12 20.60 -6.20
N VAL A 84 -15.53 20.95 -7.34
CA VAL A 84 -16.11 21.92 -8.29
C VAL A 84 -17.43 21.39 -8.87
N GLU A 85 -17.49 20.13 -9.31
CA GLU A 85 -18.74 19.55 -9.83
C GLU A 85 -19.80 19.39 -8.73
N MET A 86 -19.40 19.02 -7.50
CA MET A 86 -20.29 18.95 -6.34
C MET A 86 -20.88 20.32 -6.00
N ALA A 87 -20.09 21.38 -6.02
CA ALA A 87 -20.57 22.74 -5.78
C ALA A 87 -21.60 23.18 -6.83
N LYS A 88 -21.40 22.83 -8.11
CA LYS A 88 -22.41 23.09 -9.16
C LYS A 88 -23.71 22.34 -8.90
N LEU A 89 -23.62 21.05 -8.54
CA LEU A 89 -24.79 20.23 -8.20
C LEU A 89 -25.54 20.80 -7.00
N GLU A 90 -24.84 21.21 -5.95
CA GLU A 90 -25.42 21.82 -4.76
C GLU A 90 -26.18 23.11 -5.11
N GLN A 91 -25.57 24.00 -5.90
CA GLN A 91 -26.21 25.25 -6.34
C GLN A 91 -27.44 25.01 -7.24
N MET A 92 -27.36 24.05 -8.16
CA MET A 92 -28.51 23.68 -8.99
C MET A 92 -29.65 23.12 -8.14
N LEU A 93 -29.34 22.26 -7.17
CA LEU A 93 -30.35 21.65 -6.30
C LEU A 93 -31.01 22.68 -5.38
N ALA A 94 -30.22 23.57 -4.77
CA ALA A 94 -30.73 24.67 -3.96
C ALA A 94 -31.67 25.58 -4.77
N SER A 95 -31.30 25.88 -6.01
CA SER A 95 -32.13 26.69 -6.93
C SER A 95 -33.41 26.00 -7.37
N ILE A 96 -33.38 24.68 -7.62
CA ILE A 96 -34.58 23.92 -8.06
C ILE A 96 -35.60 23.77 -6.92
N ASN A 97 -35.14 23.66 -5.68
CA ASN A 97 -35.99 23.36 -4.53
C ASN A 97 -36.29 24.60 -3.67
N ASP A 98 -35.92 25.80 -4.12
CA ASP A 98 -36.07 27.07 -3.37
C ASP A 98 -35.61 26.93 -1.90
N MET A 99 -34.45 26.27 -1.69
CA MET A 99 -33.97 25.95 -0.34
C MET A 99 -33.52 27.21 0.38
N ASP A 100 -34.06 27.44 1.58
CA ASP A 100 -33.63 28.54 2.44
C ASP A 100 -32.38 28.20 3.27
N GLU A 101 -31.71 29.24 3.77
CA GLU A 101 -30.48 29.09 4.55
C GLU A 101 -30.70 28.28 5.84
N GLU A 102 -31.89 28.42 6.46
CA GLU A 102 -32.22 27.70 7.69
C GLU A 102 -32.31 26.19 7.45
N THR A 103 -32.98 25.77 6.37
CA THR A 103 -33.08 24.37 5.97
C THR A 103 -31.72 23.78 5.64
N MET A 104 -30.88 24.52 4.91
CA MET A 104 -29.51 24.09 4.60
C MET A 104 -28.65 23.93 5.85
N ARG A 105 -28.77 24.84 6.82
CA ARG A 105 -28.05 24.76 8.09
C ARG A 105 -28.48 23.54 8.92
N ARG A 106 -29.78 23.26 9.00
CA ARG A 106 -30.30 22.05 9.68
C ARG A 106 -29.81 20.78 8.99
N LEU A 107 -29.84 20.74 7.66
CA LEU A 107 -29.33 19.61 6.88
C LEU A 107 -27.83 19.37 7.12
N HIS A 108 -27.01 20.44 7.11
CA HIS A 108 -25.59 20.34 7.38
C HIS A 108 -25.29 19.74 8.77
N ILE A 109 -25.92 20.27 9.82
CA ILE A 109 -25.73 19.77 11.19
C ILE A 109 -26.08 18.28 11.28
N ARG A 110 -27.19 17.87 10.65
CA ARG A 110 -27.60 16.47 10.63
C ARG A 110 -26.58 15.59 9.89
N CYS A 111 -26.17 15.98 8.69
CA CYS A 111 -25.18 15.22 7.92
C CYS A 111 -23.85 15.06 8.68
N VAL A 112 -23.37 16.12 9.34
CA VAL A 112 -22.16 16.05 10.18
C VAL A 112 -22.33 15.06 11.33
N ASN A 113 -23.49 15.07 12.01
CA ASN A 113 -23.75 14.16 13.11
C ASN A 113 -23.85 12.70 12.64
N GLU A 114 -24.51 12.44 11.51
CA GLU A 114 -24.58 11.11 10.92
C GLU A 114 -23.19 10.60 10.54
N VAL A 115 -22.39 11.41 9.83
CA VAL A 115 -21.01 11.05 9.44
C VAL A 115 -20.16 10.70 10.67
N LYS A 116 -20.31 11.45 11.77
CA LYS A 116 -19.64 11.14 13.04
C LYS A 116 -20.11 9.82 13.64
N LYS A 117 -21.42 9.54 13.60
CA LYS A 117 -22.01 8.31 14.14
C LYS A 117 -21.58 7.06 13.36
N ILE A 118 -21.40 7.19 12.05
CA ILE A 118 -21.06 6.08 11.13
C ILE A 118 -19.58 6.02 10.76
N ASN A 119 -18.70 6.76 11.46
CA ASN A 119 -17.26 6.83 11.20
C ASN A 119 -16.89 7.11 9.73
N GLY A 120 -17.64 7.98 9.05
CA GLY A 120 -17.38 8.35 7.66
C GLY A 120 -18.02 7.45 6.59
N ILE A 121 -18.71 6.37 6.96
CA ILE A 121 -19.37 5.46 6.01
C ILE A 121 -20.81 5.90 5.75
N ILE A 122 -21.03 6.70 4.72
CA ILE A 122 -22.38 7.16 4.33
C ILE A 122 -23.07 6.08 3.48
N LYS A 123 -24.25 5.61 3.92
CA LYS A 123 -25.11 4.69 3.15
C LYS A 123 -26.34 5.43 2.64
N MET A 124 -26.68 5.20 1.37
CA MET A 124 -27.81 5.88 0.74
C MET A 124 -29.15 5.32 1.22
N GLU A 125 -29.20 4.03 1.55
CA GLU A 125 -30.37 3.37 2.12
C GLU A 125 -30.80 4.02 3.44
N ASP A 126 -29.83 4.39 4.27
CA ASP A 126 -30.07 5.06 5.56
C ASP A 126 -30.61 6.48 5.33
N ALA A 127 -30.10 7.20 4.32
CA ALA A 127 -30.66 8.49 3.93
C ALA A 127 -32.10 8.38 3.41
N VAL A 128 -32.41 7.34 2.62
CA VAL A 128 -33.76 7.11 2.06
C VAL A 128 -34.78 6.76 3.15
N ARG A 129 -34.44 5.85 4.08
CA ARG A 129 -35.33 5.48 5.19
C ARG A 129 -35.74 6.70 6.01
N TYR A 130 -34.78 7.54 6.35
CA TYR A 130 -35.08 8.78 7.05
C TYR A 130 -36.02 9.70 6.28
N GLN A 131 -35.79 9.92 4.97
CA GLN A 131 -36.64 10.83 4.18
C GLN A 131 -38.08 10.31 4.03
N ARG A 132 -38.29 9.02 4.22
CA ARG A 132 -39.62 8.40 4.23
C ARG A 132 -40.28 8.39 5.60
N GLY A 133 -39.55 8.77 6.65
CA GLY A 133 -40.02 8.69 8.04
C GLY A 133 -39.93 7.28 8.64
N ASP A 134 -39.13 6.39 8.05
CA ASP A 134 -39.03 4.98 8.48
C ASP A 134 -38.12 4.80 9.72
N ASP A 135 -37.45 5.87 10.19
CA ASP A 135 -36.50 5.86 11.32
C ASP A 135 -37.09 6.53 12.59
N GLU A 136 -38.33 6.18 12.99
CA GLU A 136 -38.87 6.46 14.36
C GLU A 136 -38.32 5.46 15.41
#